data_AF-A0A9P6L7U1-F1
#
_entry.id   AF-A0A9P6L7U1-F1
#
_cell.length_a   1.000
_cell.length_b   1.000
_cell.length_c   1.000
_cell.angle_alpha   90.00
_cell.angle_beta   90.00
_cell.angle_gamma   90.00
#
_symmetry.space_group_name_H-M   'P 1'
#
loop_
_entity.id
_entity.type
_entity.pdbx_description
1 polymer ?
#
loop_
_entity_poly.entity_id
_entity_poly.type
_entity_poly.pdbx_seq_one_letter_code
_entity_poly.pdbx_strand_id
1 'polypeptide(L)'
;MDVDLQNPPPSPPRPENLIAADDLLHTIIPEQNYEQMPKVPEQPIARTSTKIKISELSRKDTKWSGTLFNSISEVDAEKLCDVTIQDHTAARGMKLELFLQKSDSIRMRKFYDLSDLDLLLPSFSQVTQFASLVPFEEKDKETFATMREYLLLKEKAEKDAVAYMIVAPMSKPAFALLGTPKHMESKDALLVALALLTIPTKKDQEEMAIFRPSEEVKIRLPAPPDPEDNVTLSAYHLARHVLGVSKHLVAFLSSTPRSCVIWPQQSKASDVWISEDIKYLRFILDRHRAHVYDPKDRVAPRIVFVHVGRMKDIHTMPRIARFRTAPLDLQFLTYGTHPTVPTREWGIHGFNKSGGILTFTAHALLNDLDGVDRLIERVSSHEHWACYVTPVVLGAAVRWAKELEYPALAAIISDRLGKRIAEGKIACMLAPPTNSHLSRHAKDCDTWVEYHHMQSQLDPQEIVDDCEDIYQDAYRDVAKRDRDGLVLSDLQRDLVKMSNQPAIKYEFRRFVIVKSTGDVYGRPGEEDWCEWKSVSDFKFGDEVLRPEAET
;
A
#
# COMPACT_ATOMS: atom_id res chain seq x y z
N MET A 1 40.77 -27.38 -33.66
CA MET A 1 41.19 -27.11 -32.27
C MET A 1 39.91 -27.14 -31.46
N ASP A 2 39.52 -28.32 -31.00
CA ASP A 2 38.33 -28.54 -30.18
C ASP A 2 38.64 -28.10 -28.75
N VAL A 3 37.89 -27.13 -28.26
CA VAL A 3 37.99 -26.64 -26.88
C VAL A 3 37.06 -27.49 -26.04
N ASP A 4 37.67 -28.35 -25.24
CA ASP A 4 37.02 -29.27 -24.30
C ASP A 4 36.32 -28.46 -23.20
N LEU A 5 34.99 -28.41 -23.24
CA LEU A 5 34.15 -27.77 -22.22
C LEU A 5 34.09 -28.70 -21.00
N GLN A 6 35.04 -28.52 -20.09
CA GLN A 6 34.99 -29.16 -18.78
C GLN A 6 33.80 -28.62 -17.98
N ASN A 7 32.91 -29.53 -17.57
CA ASN A 7 31.82 -29.22 -16.66
C ASN A 7 32.37 -28.64 -15.35
N PRO A 8 31.70 -27.62 -14.76
CA PRO A 8 32.11 -27.08 -13.48
C PRO A 8 32.07 -28.17 -12.40
N PRO A 9 33.01 -28.16 -11.45
CA PRO A 9 33.01 -29.12 -10.35
C PRO A 9 31.70 -29.03 -9.55
N PRO A 10 31.18 -30.16 -9.05
CA PRO A 10 29.96 -30.17 -8.25
C PRO A 10 30.16 -29.31 -7.00
N SER A 11 29.16 -28.49 -6.70
CA SER A 11 29.13 -27.67 -5.49
C SER A 11 29.31 -28.55 -4.25
N PRO A 12 30.09 -28.12 -3.24
CA PRO A 12 30.24 -28.87 -2.01
C PRO A 12 28.87 -29.09 -1.34
N PRO A 13 28.65 -30.25 -0.71
CA PRO A 13 27.40 -30.55 -0.02
C PRO A 13 27.15 -29.49 1.05
N ARG A 14 25.93 -28.96 1.10
CA ARG A 14 25.51 -28.04 2.16
C ARG A 14 25.59 -28.77 3.51
N PRO A 15 26.09 -28.12 4.57
CA PRO A 15 26.00 -28.63 5.94
C PRO A 15 24.57 -29.06 6.30
N GLU A 16 24.41 -30.26 6.89
CA GLU A 16 23.10 -30.82 7.27
C GLU A 16 22.27 -29.88 8.16
N ASN A 17 22.93 -29.12 9.04
CA ASN A 17 22.32 -28.12 9.91
C ASN A 17 21.62 -26.99 9.13
N LEU A 18 22.10 -26.64 7.93
CA LEU A 18 21.48 -25.62 7.07
C LEU A 18 20.24 -26.15 6.35
N ILE A 19 20.18 -27.46 6.08
CA ILE A 19 19.01 -28.09 5.46
C ILE A 19 17.87 -28.16 6.47
N ALA A 20 18.16 -28.61 7.70
CA ALA A 20 17.19 -28.61 8.80
C ALA A 20 16.65 -27.21 9.12
N ALA A 21 17.50 -26.17 9.04
CA ALA A 21 17.08 -24.78 9.21
C ALA A 21 16.21 -24.26 8.05
N ASP A 22 16.51 -24.63 6.79
CA ASP A 22 15.70 -24.26 5.62
C ASP A 22 14.34 -25.00 5.60
N ASP A 23 14.29 -26.26 6.04
CA ASP A 23 13.04 -27.03 6.17
C ASP A 23 12.12 -26.48 7.28
N LEU A 24 12.72 -26.08 8.40
CA LEU A 24 12.02 -25.33 9.45
C LEU A 24 11.44 -24.01 8.89
N LEU A 25 12.18 -23.30 8.03
CA LEU A 25 11.73 -22.04 7.42
C LEU A 25 10.55 -22.18 6.46
N HIS A 26 10.50 -23.28 5.70
CA HIS A 26 9.37 -23.58 4.82
C HIS A 26 8.07 -23.86 5.59
N THR A 27 8.19 -24.24 6.86
CA THR A 27 7.05 -24.47 7.76
C THR A 27 6.66 -23.17 8.51
N ILE A 28 7.61 -22.28 8.76
CA ILE A 28 7.47 -21.09 9.62
C ILE A 28 6.99 -19.81 8.90
N ILE A 29 7.22 -19.66 7.59
CA ILE A 29 6.90 -18.42 6.86
C ILE A 29 5.87 -18.69 5.74
N PRO A 30 4.56 -18.57 6.00
CA PRO A 30 3.59 -18.43 4.91
C PRO A 30 3.80 -17.08 4.20
N GLU A 31 3.65 -17.03 2.89
CA GLU A 31 3.48 -15.78 2.14
C GLU A 31 2.24 -15.05 2.70
N GLN A 32 2.42 -14.06 3.57
CA GLN A 32 1.31 -13.43 4.29
C GLN A 32 0.48 -12.50 3.39
N ASN A 33 -0.79 -12.85 3.23
CA ASN A 33 -1.90 -11.98 2.86
C ASN A 33 -2.40 -11.25 4.12
N TYR A 34 -2.56 -9.92 4.07
CA TYR A 34 -2.98 -9.11 5.23
C TYR A 34 -4.43 -8.63 5.11
N GLU A 35 -5.30 -9.05 6.03
CA GLU A 35 -6.55 -8.34 6.36
C GLU A 35 -6.75 -8.18 7.88
N GLN A 36 -6.86 -6.90 8.28
CA GLN A 36 -7.50 -6.23 9.43
C GLN A 36 -7.34 -6.70 10.89
N MET A 37 -6.99 -5.75 11.79
CA MET A 37 -7.38 -5.73 13.21
C MET A 37 -7.17 -4.36 13.93
N PRO A 38 -7.75 -4.14 15.16
CA PRO A 38 -8.17 -2.82 15.69
C PRO A 38 -7.24 -2.14 16.74
N LYS A 39 -7.71 -0.99 17.29
CA LYS A 39 -7.00 0.07 18.04
C LYS A 39 -6.62 -0.23 19.51
N VAL A 40 -5.53 0.40 19.99
CA VAL A 40 -4.98 0.36 21.37
C VAL A 40 -5.15 1.72 22.10
N PRO A 41 -5.36 1.78 23.44
CA PRO A 41 -5.49 3.04 24.20
C PRO A 41 -4.16 3.58 24.82
N GLU A 42 -4.13 4.90 25.07
CA GLU A 42 -3.05 5.73 25.67
C GLU A 42 -3.04 5.69 27.22
N GLN A 43 -1.95 5.90 27.98
CA GLN A 43 -1.18 7.14 28.22
C GLN A 43 0.19 6.87 28.93
N PRO A 44 1.21 7.75 28.84
CA PRO A 44 2.50 7.59 29.54
C PRO A 44 2.70 8.48 30.79
N ILE A 45 3.59 8.02 31.68
CA ILE A 45 4.15 8.77 32.82
C ILE A 45 5.61 9.14 32.50
N ALA A 46 5.99 10.42 32.66
CA ALA A 46 7.34 10.93 32.39
C ALA A 46 8.29 10.79 33.59
N ARG A 47 9.57 10.45 33.34
CA ARG A 47 10.67 10.55 34.33
C ARG A 47 12.03 10.87 33.69
N THR A 48 12.87 11.51 34.50
CA THR A 48 14.20 12.08 34.21
C THR A 48 15.36 11.07 34.32
N SER A 49 16.39 11.25 33.47
CA SER A 49 17.57 10.38 33.33
C SER A 49 18.80 10.90 34.08
N THR A 50 19.47 10.03 34.84
CA THR A 50 20.85 10.21 35.35
C THR A 50 21.68 8.95 35.08
N LYS A 51 22.92 9.13 34.60
CA LYS A 51 23.87 8.06 34.29
C LYS A 51 24.41 7.40 35.57
N ILE A 52 24.20 6.10 35.75
CA ILE A 52 24.62 5.35 36.95
C ILE A 52 25.25 3.99 36.60
N LYS A 53 26.35 3.65 37.30
CA LYS A 53 27.16 2.41 37.17
C LYS A 53 26.40 1.14 37.59
N ILE A 54 26.51 0.07 36.79
CA ILE A 54 25.86 -1.24 37.00
C ILE A 54 26.61 -1.99 38.09
N SER A 55 25.93 -2.34 39.19
CA SER A 55 26.45 -3.17 40.29
C SER A 55 25.80 -4.55 40.33
N GLU A 56 26.45 -5.44 41.08
CA GLU A 56 26.45 -6.92 41.05
C GLU A 56 25.12 -7.66 41.26
N LEU A 57 25.11 -8.91 40.80
CA LEU A 57 24.00 -9.88 40.79
C LEU A 57 23.21 -9.93 42.11
N SER A 58 21.87 -9.89 42.01
CA SER A 58 20.97 -10.17 43.13
C SER A 58 20.76 -11.68 43.26
N ARG A 59 21.21 -12.30 44.37
CA ARG A 59 21.15 -13.76 44.63
C ARG A 59 19.76 -14.29 45.05
N LYS A 60 18.66 -13.83 44.44
CA LYS A 60 17.38 -14.54 44.57
C LYS A 60 17.12 -15.24 43.24
N ASP A 61 17.31 -16.56 43.22
CA ASP A 61 17.17 -17.42 42.04
C ASP A 61 15.70 -17.61 41.63
N THR A 62 15.05 -16.53 41.22
CA THR A 62 13.75 -16.60 40.55
C THR A 62 13.97 -17.04 39.11
N LYS A 63 13.74 -18.33 38.87
CA LYS A 63 13.67 -18.93 37.54
C LYS A 63 12.23 -18.88 37.04
N TRP A 64 12.04 -18.55 35.77
CA TRP A 64 10.75 -18.71 35.09
C TRP A 64 10.89 -19.81 34.03
N SER A 65 9.89 -20.68 33.91
CA SER A 65 9.84 -21.72 32.89
C SER A 65 8.49 -21.67 32.20
N GLY A 66 8.49 -21.93 30.89
CA GLY A 66 7.29 -21.90 30.08
C GLY A 66 7.54 -22.39 28.65
N THR A 67 6.52 -22.28 27.79
CA THR A 67 6.61 -22.78 26.42
C THR A 67 6.93 -21.65 25.43
N LEU A 68 7.88 -21.90 24.53
CA LEU A 68 8.21 -21.00 23.43
C LEU A 68 7.43 -21.39 22.18
N PHE A 69 6.73 -20.43 21.59
CA PHE A 69 5.96 -20.60 20.35
C PHE A 69 6.49 -19.70 19.25
N ASN A 70 6.37 -20.12 18.00
CA ASN A 70 6.52 -19.27 16.82
C ASN A 70 5.14 -18.90 16.25
N SER A 71 4.85 -17.61 16.14
CA SER A 71 3.57 -17.11 15.64
C SER A 71 3.56 -17.19 14.12
N ILE A 72 2.62 -17.96 13.57
CA ILE A 72 2.39 -18.07 12.13
C ILE A 72 1.38 -16.99 11.70
N SER A 73 0.37 -16.76 12.54
CA SER A 73 -0.66 -15.72 12.41
C SER A 73 -0.92 -15.06 13.79
N GLU A 74 -1.90 -14.15 13.90
CA GLU A 74 -2.31 -13.60 15.21
C GLU A 74 -3.00 -14.66 16.10
N VAL A 75 -3.63 -15.66 15.48
CA VAL A 75 -4.41 -16.69 16.18
C VAL A 75 -3.63 -17.99 16.30
N ASP A 76 -2.80 -18.30 15.31
CA ASP A 76 -2.07 -19.56 15.20
C ASP A 76 -0.61 -19.40 15.60
N ALA A 77 -0.15 -20.33 16.42
CA ALA A 77 1.25 -20.40 16.83
C ALA A 77 1.68 -21.87 16.93
N GLU A 78 2.89 -22.15 16.44
CA GLU A 78 3.52 -23.46 16.50
C GLU A 78 4.38 -23.56 17.76
N LYS A 79 4.23 -24.62 18.54
CA LYS A 79 5.09 -24.87 19.71
C LYS A 79 6.48 -25.26 19.20
N LEU A 80 7.50 -24.55 19.65
CA LEU A 80 8.89 -24.91 19.37
C LEU A 80 9.45 -25.85 20.43
N CYS A 81 9.56 -25.36 21.67
CA CYS A 81 10.13 -26.12 22.78
C CYS A 81 9.76 -25.49 24.12
N ASP A 82 10.03 -26.19 25.21
CA ASP A 82 9.93 -25.63 26.55
C ASP A 82 11.27 -24.98 26.95
N VAL A 83 11.20 -23.83 27.63
CA VAL A 83 12.36 -22.95 27.91
C VAL A 83 12.35 -22.47 29.36
N THR A 84 13.54 -22.09 29.84
CA THR A 84 13.75 -21.44 31.15
C THR A 84 14.48 -20.12 30.96
N ILE A 85 14.03 -19.09 31.66
CA ILE A 85 14.74 -17.83 31.83
C ILE A 85 15.47 -17.85 33.17
N GLN A 86 16.79 -17.68 33.12
CA GLN A 86 17.67 -17.66 34.29
C GLN A 86 18.76 -16.57 34.17
N ASP A 87 19.65 -16.50 35.15
CA ASP A 87 20.82 -15.59 35.16
C ASP A 87 20.45 -14.10 34.97
N HIS A 88 19.40 -13.64 35.65
CA HIS A 88 18.91 -12.28 35.46
C HIS A 88 19.86 -11.24 36.11
N THR A 89 20.12 -10.13 35.41
CA THR A 89 20.83 -8.99 36.00
C THR A 89 19.93 -8.24 36.98
N ALA A 90 20.52 -7.42 37.85
CA ALA A 90 19.75 -6.55 38.73
C ALA A 90 18.88 -5.58 37.88
N ALA A 91 17.56 -5.61 38.10
CA ALA A 91 16.62 -4.79 37.34
C ALA A 91 16.75 -3.30 37.69
N ARG A 92 16.81 -2.45 36.66
CA ARG A 92 16.77 -0.99 36.78
C ARG A 92 15.41 -0.49 36.35
N GLY A 93 14.41 -0.66 37.21
CA GLY A 93 13.02 -0.31 36.95
C GLY A 93 12.12 -1.54 36.95
N MET A 94 11.37 -1.73 35.87
CA MET A 94 10.44 -2.86 35.76
C MET A 94 11.21 -4.18 35.67
N LYS A 95 10.77 -5.18 36.44
CA LYS A 95 11.37 -6.51 36.49
C LYS A 95 10.74 -7.41 35.44
N LEU A 96 11.56 -8.23 34.78
CA LEU A 96 11.13 -9.26 33.84
C LEU A 96 10.09 -10.22 34.47
N GLU A 97 10.25 -10.55 35.75
CA GLU A 97 9.30 -11.34 36.53
C GLU A 97 7.86 -10.81 36.47
N LEU A 98 7.66 -9.48 36.45
CA LEU A 98 6.32 -8.89 36.42
C LEU A 98 5.61 -9.13 35.09
N PHE A 99 6.37 -9.24 33.98
CA PHE A 99 5.82 -9.59 32.67
C PHE A 99 5.47 -11.07 32.59
N LEU A 100 6.33 -11.90 33.17
CA LEU A 100 6.22 -13.35 33.09
C LEU A 100 5.27 -13.93 34.15
N GLN A 101 4.90 -13.19 35.20
CA GLN A 101 4.04 -13.69 36.28
C GLN A 101 2.66 -14.19 35.80
N LYS A 102 2.15 -13.65 34.69
CA LYS A 102 0.84 -14.00 34.13
C LYS A 102 0.94 -14.82 32.84
N SER A 103 2.15 -15.09 32.36
CA SER A 103 2.37 -15.83 31.12
C SER A 103 3.03 -17.16 31.42
N ASP A 104 2.46 -18.22 30.90
CA ASP A 104 3.05 -19.57 30.85
C ASP A 104 3.85 -19.81 29.57
N SER A 105 3.86 -18.83 28.67
CA SER A 105 4.45 -18.95 27.34
C SER A 105 5.05 -17.65 26.81
N ILE A 106 5.98 -17.80 25.87
CA ILE A 106 6.58 -16.70 25.09
C ILE A 106 6.21 -16.95 23.64
N ARG A 107 5.67 -15.94 22.96
CA ARG A 107 5.29 -16.06 21.54
C ARG A 107 6.18 -15.20 20.68
N MET A 108 6.82 -15.86 19.73
CA MET A 108 7.70 -15.25 18.77
C MET A 108 6.88 -14.69 17.59
N ARG A 109 6.58 -13.39 17.59
CA ARG A 109 5.72 -12.74 16.58
C ARG A 109 6.45 -12.15 15.38
N LYS A 110 7.66 -11.61 15.57
CA LYS A 110 8.32 -10.78 14.56
C LYS A 110 9.82 -10.84 14.72
N PHE A 111 10.51 -11.11 13.61
CA PHE A 111 11.97 -11.08 13.56
C PHE A 111 12.46 -9.82 12.85
N TYR A 112 13.42 -9.14 13.46
CA TYR A 112 14.09 -7.93 12.99
C TYR A 112 15.55 -8.25 12.69
N ASP A 113 16.15 -7.60 11.69
CA ASP A 113 17.60 -7.62 11.53
C ASP A 113 18.24 -6.89 12.74
N LEU A 114 19.40 -7.36 13.21
CA LEU A 114 20.20 -6.66 14.21
C LEU A 114 20.56 -5.24 13.74
N SER A 115 20.72 -5.01 12.43
CA SER A 115 20.92 -3.66 11.89
C SER A 115 19.69 -2.76 12.03
N ASP A 116 18.49 -3.33 11.99
CA ASP A 116 17.23 -2.57 12.14
C ASP A 116 17.01 -2.18 13.61
N LEU A 117 17.51 -3.00 14.54
CA LEU A 117 17.44 -2.69 15.97
C LEU A 117 18.16 -1.37 16.29
N ASP A 118 19.24 -1.00 15.62
CA ASP A 118 19.92 0.30 15.79
C ASP A 118 18.97 1.49 15.54
N LEU A 119 18.02 1.34 14.62
CA LEU A 119 17.01 2.37 14.31
C LEU A 119 15.89 2.40 15.35
N LEU A 120 15.63 1.28 16.00
CA LEU A 120 14.54 1.11 16.97
C LEU A 120 14.97 1.44 18.40
N LEU A 121 16.21 1.11 18.78
CA LEU A 121 16.76 1.31 20.12
C LEU A 121 16.64 2.74 20.65
N PRO A 122 16.79 3.81 19.84
CA PRO A 122 16.58 5.18 20.32
C PRO A 122 15.16 5.47 20.79
N SER A 123 14.17 4.71 20.32
CA SER A 123 12.77 4.82 20.76
C SER A 123 12.50 4.06 22.06
N PHE A 124 13.48 3.32 22.58
CA PHE A 124 13.37 2.57 23.82
C PHE A 124 14.17 3.22 24.95
N SER A 125 13.77 2.94 26.18
CA SER A 125 14.64 3.15 27.34
C SER A 125 15.91 2.31 27.17
N GLN A 126 16.97 2.71 27.86
CA GLN A 126 18.10 1.81 28.08
C GLN A 126 17.58 0.46 28.60
N VAL A 127 18.17 -0.64 28.11
CA VAL A 127 17.82 -2.00 28.56
C VAL A 127 17.91 -2.06 30.09
N THR A 128 16.80 -2.42 30.73
CA THR A 128 16.66 -2.35 32.20
C THR A 128 17.09 -3.64 32.87
N GLN A 129 17.02 -4.77 32.17
CA GLN A 129 17.38 -6.09 32.66
C GLN A 129 17.78 -7.03 31.52
N PHE A 130 18.78 -7.86 31.76
CA PHE A 130 19.16 -8.98 30.90
C PHE A 130 18.89 -10.31 31.59
N ALA A 131 18.67 -11.36 30.82
CA ALA A 131 18.58 -12.74 31.28
C ALA A 131 19.04 -13.71 30.18
N SER A 132 19.28 -14.96 30.57
CA SER A 132 19.61 -16.06 29.67
C SER A 132 18.37 -16.92 29.45
N LEU A 133 17.96 -17.09 28.20
CA LEU A 133 16.96 -18.08 27.80
C LEU A 133 17.68 -19.38 27.44
N VAL A 134 17.32 -20.47 28.10
CA VAL A 134 17.93 -21.80 27.94
C VAL A 134 16.83 -22.86 27.75
N PRO A 135 17.11 -24.03 27.15
CA PRO A 135 16.14 -25.12 27.06
C PRO A 135 15.72 -25.61 28.46
N PHE A 136 14.46 -26.03 28.63
CA PHE A 136 13.93 -26.53 29.90
C PHE A 136 14.45 -27.93 30.23
N GLU A 137 14.36 -28.86 29.28
CA GLU A 137 14.83 -30.25 29.42
C GLU A 137 15.76 -30.67 28.27
N GLU A 138 16.36 -31.86 28.39
CA GLU A 138 17.26 -32.44 27.37
C GLU A 138 16.56 -32.58 26.01
N LYS A 139 15.27 -32.93 26.02
CA LYS A 139 14.45 -33.09 24.81
C LYS A 139 14.28 -31.79 24.02
N ASP A 140 14.41 -30.64 24.68
CA ASP A 140 14.21 -29.32 24.10
C ASP A 140 15.49 -28.78 23.44
N LYS A 141 16.66 -29.39 23.71
CA LYS A 141 17.96 -28.87 23.28
C LYS A 141 18.13 -28.79 21.77
N GLU A 142 17.65 -29.78 21.04
CA GLU A 142 17.83 -29.84 19.58
C GLU A 142 17.02 -28.76 18.85
N THR A 143 15.74 -28.64 19.17
CA THR A 143 14.87 -27.58 18.62
C THR A 143 15.36 -26.20 19.04
N PHE A 144 15.78 -26.03 20.29
CA PHE A 144 16.34 -24.78 20.79
C PHE A 144 17.65 -24.41 20.07
N ALA A 145 18.55 -25.38 19.85
CA ALA A 145 19.81 -25.18 19.13
C ALA A 145 19.56 -24.75 17.69
N THR A 146 18.59 -25.38 17.00
CA THR A 146 18.19 -25.04 15.63
C THR A 146 17.71 -23.59 15.54
N MET A 147 16.84 -23.17 16.46
CA MET A 147 16.37 -21.79 16.54
C MET A 147 17.50 -20.79 16.84
N ARG A 148 18.40 -21.13 17.76
CA ARG A 148 19.57 -20.30 18.09
C ARG A 148 20.48 -20.12 16.88
N GLU A 149 20.77 -21.21 16.16
CA GLU A 149 21.57 -21.17 14.93
C GLU A 149 20.89 -20.35 13.84
N TYR A 150 19.57 -20.44 13.70
CA TYR A 150 18.79 -19.60 12.79
C TYR A 150 18.91 -18.11 13.11
N LEU A 151 18.71 -17.71 14.38
CA LEU A 151 18.84 -16.30 14.79
C LEU A 151 20.26 -15.77 14.60
N LEU A 152 21.27 -16.60 14.86
CA LEU A 152 22.67 -16.23 14.64
C LEU A 152 23.01 -16.10 13.16
N LEU A 153 22.60 -17.06 12.32
CA LEU A 153 22.88 -17.08 10.89
C LEU A 153 22.21 -15.92 10.15
N LYS A 154 21.01 -15.54 10.58
CA LYS A 154 20.25 -14.45 9.97
C LYS A 154 20.46 -13.09 10.63
N GLU A 155 21.25 -13.03 11.69
CA GLU A 155 21.43 -11.83 12.51
C GLU A 155 20.08 -11.22 12.90
N LYS A 156 19.15 -12.05 13.42
CA LYS A 156 17.79 -11.61 13.76
C LYS A 156 17.55 -11.52 15.27
N ALA A 157 16.61 -10.66 15.65
CA ALA A 157 16.11 -10.51 17.01
C ALA A 157 14.59 -10.32 17.03
N GLU A 158 13.96 -10.62 18.16
CA GLU A 158 12.50 -10.58 18.29
C GLU A 158 11.95 -9.51 19.24
N LYS A 159 10.64 -9.20 19.16
CA LYS A 159 9.93 -8.17 19.91
C LYS A 159 8.46 -8.56 20.26
N ASP A 160 8.05 -8.42 21.53
CA ASP A 160 6.64 -8.50 22.01
C ASP A 160 6.22 -7.23 22.81
N ALA A 161 4.93 -6.92 22.98
CA ALA A 161 4.42 -5.55 23.23
C ALA A 161 4.19 -5.09 24.71
N VAL A 162 4.01 -3.76 24.87
CA VAL A 162 3.97 -2.88 26.08
C VAL A 162 5.32 -2.71 26.80
N ALA A 163 6.13 -3.76 26.82
CA ALA A 163 7.59 -3.65 26.95
C ALA A 163 8.24 -4.67 26.05
N TYR A 164 9.32 -4.25 25.40
CA TYR A 164 10.00 -5.06 24.42
C TYR A 164 10.92 -6.03 25.12
N MET A 165 10.49 -7.28 25.15
CA MET A 165 11.38 -8.40 25.37
C MET A 165 12.08 -8.70 24.04
N ILE A 166 13.38 -8.40 24.00
CA ILE A 166 14.23 -8.66 22.85
C ILE A 166 14.94 -9.99 23.07
N VAL A 167 14.65 -10.98 22.21
CA VAL A 167 15.36 -12.25 22.17
C VAL A 167 16.38 -12.19 21.03
N ALA A 168 17.66 -12.35 21.35
CA ALA A 168 18.76 -12.20 20.39
C ALA A 168 19.80 -13.32 20.56
N PRO A 169 20.56 -13.65 19.50
CA PRO A 169 21.66 -14.60 19.60
C PRO A 169 22.77 -14.03 20.51
N MET A 170 23.44 -14.91 21.27
CA MET A 170 24.62 -14.57 22.09
C MET A 170 25.83 -14.28 21.18
N SER A 171 25.81 -13.13 20.51
CA SER A 171 26.76 -12.70 19.50
C SER A 171 27.38 -11.35 19.86
N LYS A 172 28.62 -11.11 19.40
CA LYS A 172 29.31 -9.83 19.63
C LYS A 172 28.53 -8.62 19.10
N PRO A 173 27.90 -8.66 17.90
CA PRO A 173 27.07 -7.56 17.42
C PRO A 173 25.89 -7.27 18.35
N ALA A 174 25.13 -8.30 18.75
CA ALA A 174 24.00 -8.12 19.66
C ALA A 174 24.44 -7.55 21.02
N PHE A 175 25.59 -7.96 21.54
CA PHE A 175 26.12 -7.45 22.81
C PHE A 175 26.54 -6.00 22.74
N ALA A 176 27.22 -5.60 21.66
CA ALA A 176 27.64 -4.24 21.43
C ALA A 176 26.41 -3.32 21.29
N LEU A 177 25.41 -3.78 20.55
CA LEU A 177 24.17 -3.08 20.26
C LEU A 177 23.30 -2.88 21.52
N LEU A 178 23.08 -3.94 22.29
CA LEU A 178 22.21 -3.89 23.47
C LEU A 178 22.93 -3.42 24.74
N GLY A 179 24.26 -3.30 24.71
CA GLY A 179 25.07 -2.95 25.89
C GLY A 179 25.14 -4.08 26.92
N THR A 180 25.16 -5.33 26.46
CA THR A 180 25.08 -6.52 27.31
C THR A 180 26.32 -6.70 28.19
N PRO A 181 26.18 -7.02 29.50
CA PRO A 181 27.32 -7.32 30.37
C PRO A 181 28.11 -8.56 29.91
N LYS A 182 29.44 -8.47 29.90
CA LYS A 182 30.33 -9.55 29.40
C LYS A 182 30.16 -10.90 30.12
N HIS A 183 29.72 -10.90 31.38
CA HIS A 183 29.54 -12.14 32.14
C HIS A 183 28.31 -12.95 31.72
N MET A 184 27.43 -12.37 30.89
CA MET A 184 26.24 -13.05 30.33
C MET A 184 26.57 -13.87 29.07
N GLU A 185 27.83 -13.87 28.61
CA GLU A 185 28.24 -14.63 27.43
C GLU A 185 28.14 -16.13 27.69
N SER A 186 27.13 -16.76 27.10
CA SER A 186 26.94 -18.21 27.12
C SER A 186 26.75 -18.71 25.70
N LYS A 187 27.43 -19.79 25.35
CA LYS A 187 27.29 -20.41 24.01
C LYS A 187 25.94 -21.10 23.86
N ASP A 188 25.35 -21.57 24.96
CA ASP A 188 24.16 -22.43 24.97
C ASP A 188 22.86 -21.73 25.37
N ALA A 189 22.87 -20.40 25.31
CA ALA A 189 21.71 -19.57 25.65
C ALA A 189 21.38 -18.58 24.52
N LEU A 190 20.17 -18.04 24.59
CA LEU A 190 19.78 -16.81 23.90
C LEU A 190 19.75 -15.65 24.90
N LEU A 191 20.10 -14.46 24.43
CA LEU A 191 20.02 -13.25 25.23
C LEU A 191 18.58 -12.76 25.28
N VAL A 192 18.07 -12.53 26.48
CA VAL A 192 16.81 -11.82 26.70
C VAL A 192 17.14 -10.44 27.26
N ALA A 193 16.73 -9.39 26.56
CA ALA A 193 16.89 -8.00 26.97
C ALA A 193 15.53 -7.34 27.13
N LEU A 194 15.28 -6.71 28.26
CA LEU A 194 14.04 -5.98 28.53
C LEU A 194 14.24 -4.48 28.29
N ALA A 195 13.52 -3.91 27.32
CA ALA A 195 13.54 -2.49 27.01
C ALA A 195 12.11 -1.92 27.03
N LEU A 196 11.90 -0.77 27.67
CA LEU A 196 10.59 -0.13 27.73
C LEU A 196 10.43 0.86 26.59
N LEU A 197 9.26 0.94 25.96
CA LEU A 197 9.01 2.02 25.01
C LEU A 197 8.98 3.35 25.76
N THR A 198 9.85 4.28 25.40
CA THR A 198 9.81 5.63 25.94
C THR A 198 9.12 6.53 24.94
N ILE A 199 8.09 7.24 25.37
CA ILE A 199 7.57 8.36 24.59
C ILE A 199 8.63 9.46 24.67
N PRO A 200 9.21 9.89 23.53
CA PRO A 200 10.24 10.91 23.53
C PRO A 200 9.73 12.17 24.22
N THR A 201 10.47 12.68 25.21
CA THR A 201 10.17 14.00 25.75
C THR A 201 10.44 15.06 24.69
N LYS A 202 9.89 16.27 24.84
CA LYS A 202 10.12 17.37 23.90
C LYS A 202 11.62 17.66 23.69
N LYS A 203 12.42 17.47 24.75
CA LYS A 203 13.88 17.57 24.72
C LYS A 203 14.52 16.41 23.94
N ASP A 204 14.04 15.18 24.11
CA ASP A 204 14.50 14.02 23.33
C ASP A 204 14.11 14.17 21.85
N GLN A 205 12.98 14.81 21.54
CA GLN A 205 12.59 15.14 20.16
C GLN A 205 13.52 16.19 19.55
N GLU A 206 13.93 17.19 20.33
CA GLU A 206 14.92 18.20 19.91
C GLU A 206 16.32 17.58 19.74
N GLU A 207 16.75 16.66 20.62
CA GLU A 207 18.02 15.93 20.49
C GLU A 207 17.98 14.87 19.37
N MET A 208 16.85 14.20 19.14
CA MET A 208 16.64 13.32 17.98
C MET A 208 16.51 14.10 16.66
N ALA A 209 16.10 15.37 16.70
CA ALA A 209 16.20 16.26 15.54
C ALA A 209 17.66 16.60 15.18
N ILE A 210 18.61 16.40 16.10
CA ILE A 210 20.06 16.45 15.85
C ILE A 210 20.55 15.14 15.20
N PHE A 211 19.87 14.01 15.46
CA PHE A 211 19.94 12.79 14.63
C PHE A 211 19.16 12.94 13.31
N ARG A 212 19.23 14.12 12.67
CA ARG A 212 19.31 14.12 11.20
C ARG A 212 20.45 13.18 10.84
N PRO A 213 20.36 12.40 9.74
CA PRO A 213 21.54 11.71 9.23
C PRO A 213 22.62 12.76 9.12
N SER A 214 23.59 12.72 10.04
CA SER A 214 24.77 13.56 9.92
C SER A 214 25.34 13.17 8.56
N GLU A 215 25.60 14.17 7.73
CA GLU A 215 26.28 13.99 6.44
C GLU A 215 27.64 13.26 6.59
N GLU A 216 28.07 12.92 7.82
CA GLU A 216 29.38 12.35 8.14
C GLU A 216 29.38 11.10 9.03
N VAL A 217 28.27 10.40 9.28
CA VAL A 217 28.38 9.02 9.82
C VAL A 217 28.75 8.08 8.68
N LYS A 218 30.04 8.09 8.30
CA LYS A 218 30.66 7.00 7.56
C LYS A 218 30.63 5.77 8.45
N ILE A 219 29.57 4.98 8.35
CA ILE A 219 29.58 3.58 8.81
C ILE A 219 30.75 2.94 8.06
N ARG A 220 31.87 2.71 8.76
CA ARG A 220 32.99 1.95 8.23
C ARG A 220 32.59 0.48 8.23
N LEU A 221 31.80 0.09 7.24
CA LEU A 221 31.72 -1.30 6.84
C LEU A 221 33.12 -1.75 6.39
N PRO A 222 33.57 -2.96 6.74
CA PRO A 222 34.84 -3.49 6.27
C PRO A 222 34.89 -3.41 4.73
N ALA A 223 35.99 -2.89 4.20
CA ALA A 223 36.12 -2.60 2.76
C ALA A 223 35.88 -3.88 1.95
N PRO A 224 34.83 -3.93 1.11
CA PRO A 224 34.62 -5.05 0.21
C PRO A 224 35.60 -4.92 -0.99
N PRO A 225 35.95 -6.05 -1.63
CA PRO A 225 36.78 -6.03 -2.82
C PRO A 225 36.01 -5.33 -3.96
N ASP A 226 36.65 -4.32 -4.54
CA ASP A 226 36.17 -3.30 -5.48
C ASP A 226 35.08 -2.31 -4.99
N PRO A 227 35.41 -1.00 -4.85
CA PRO A 227 34.54 -0.03 -4.18
C PRO A 227 33.40 0.56 -5.02
N GLU A 228 33.44 0.49 -6.36
CA GLU A 228 32.40 1.13 -7.19
C GLU A 228 31.14 0.27 -7.38
N ASP A 229 31.28 -1.06 -7.42
CA ASP A 229 30.15 -1.97 -7.59
C ASP A 229 29.41 -2.30 -6.27
N ASN A 230 30.09 -2.24 -5.13
CA ASN A 230 29.49 -2.63 -3.84
C ASN A 230 28.63 -1.52 -3.20
N VAL A 231 29.04 -0.25 -3.32
CA VAL A 231 28.24 0.90 -2.82
C VAL A 231 26.95 1.04 -3.62
N THR A 232 27.03 0.82 -4.93
CA THR A 232 25.85 0.82 -5.81
C THR A 232 24.92 -0.36 -5.52
N LEU A 233 25.47 -1.53 -5.21
CA LEU A 233 24.66 -2.68 -4.82
C LEU A 233 23.93 -2.47 -3.47
N SER A 234 24.59 -1.88 -2.47
CA SER A 234 23.93 -1.55 -1.19
C SER A 234 22.80 -0.55 -1.36
N ALA A 235 23.02 0.53 -2.13
CA ALA A 235 21.98 1.52 -2.42
C ALA A 235 20.80 0.90 -3.21
N TYR A 236 21.08 -0.08 -4.08
CA TYR A 236 20.06 -0.82 -4.82
C TYR A 236 19.14 -1.61 -3.90
N HIS A 237 19.74 -2.37 -2.97
CA HIS A 237 18.99 -3.17 -2.02
C HIS A 237 18.18 -2.30 -1.07
N LEU A 238 18.75 -1.20 -0.60
CA LEU A 238 18.02 -0.22 0.20
C LEU A 238 16.83 0.36 -0.57
N ALA A 239 17.05 0.85 -1.80
CA ALA A 239 15.98 1.40 -2.64
C ALA A 239 14.86 0.38 -2.87
N ARG A 240 15.21 -0.88 -3.13
CA ARG A 240 14.24 -1.97 -3.30
C ARG A 240 13.43 -2.21 -2.04
N HIS A 241 14.10 -2.22 -0.89
CA HIS A 241 13.45 -2.46 0.39
C HIS A 241 12.50 -1.30 0.73
N VAL A 242 12.98 -0.06 0.65
CA VAL A 242 12.20 1.15 0.96
C VAL A 242 10.97 1.29 0.07
N LEU A 243 11.11 1.02 -1.24
CA LEU A 243 9.98 1.11 -2.17
C LEU A 243 9.13 -0.17 -2.25
N GLY A 244 9.50 -1.25 -1.55
CA GLY A 244 8.76 -2.51 -1.58
C GLY A 244 8.76 -3.20 -2.95
N VAL A 245 9.87 -3.16 -3.68
CA VAL A 245 9.93 -3.67 -5.07
C VAL A 245 9.92 -5.20 -5.11
N SER A 246 8.83 -5.75 -5.65
CA SER A 246 8.64 -7.21 -5.75
C SER A 246 9.67 -7.88 -6.65
N LYS A 247 9.95 -9.16 -6.39
CA LYS A 247 10.84 -9.98 -7.23
C LYS A 247 10.33 -10.07 -8.68
N HIS A 248 9.02 -10.16 -8.86
CA HIS A 248 8.38 -10.18 -10.18
C HIS A 248 8.66 -8.90 -10.98
N LEU A 249 8.52 -7.72 -10.35
CA LEU A 249 8.82 -6.46 -11.03
C LEU A 249 10.31 -6.35 -11.39
N VAL A 250 11.22 -6.83 -10.54
CA VAL A 250 12.65 -6.89 -10.86
C VAL A 250 12.92 -7.79 -12.06
N ALA A 251 12.33 -8.98 -12.12
CA ALA A 251 12.46 -9.88 -13.27
C ALA A 251 11.90 -9.23 -14.55
N PHE A 252 10.73 -8.58 -14.44
CA PHE A 252 10.11 -7.86 -15.55
C PHE A 252 10.98 -6.72 -16.09
N LEU A 253 11.60 -5.93 -15.20
CA LEU A 253 12.53 -4.86 -15.58
C LEU A 253 13.83 -5.41 -16.17
N SER A 254 14.31 -6.56 -15.68
CA SER A 254 15.57 -7.19 -16.14
C SER A 254 15.45 -7.81 -17.53
N SER A 255 14.26 -8.27 -17.91
CA SER A 255 14.04 -9.05 -19.15
C SER A 255 14.42 -8.30 -20.42
N THR A 256 14.05 -7.02 -20.52
CA THR A 256 14.39 -6.13 -21.65
C THR A 256 14.34 -4.68 -21.18
N PRO A 257 15.14 -3.77 -21.74
CA PRO A 257 15.00 -2.33 -21.49
C PRO A 257 13.55 -1.86 -21.68
N ARG A 258 12.97 -1.24 -20.65
CA ARG A 258 11.57 -0.80 -20.64
C ARG A 258 11.48 0.71 -20.78
N SER A 259 10.48 1.21 -21.51
CA SER A 259 10.10 2.62 -21.51
C SER A 259 9.20 2.91 -20.31
N CYS A 260 9.57 3.90 -19.51
CA CYS A 260 8.90 4.27 -18.27
C CYS A 260 8.55 5.76 -18.31
N VAL A 261 7.40 6.12 -17.73
CA VAL A 261 7.05 7.50 -17.40
C VAL A 261 6.93 7.61 -15.89
N ILE A 262 7.45 8.69 -15.30
CA ILE A 262 7.36 8.94 -13.86
C ILE A 262 6.53 10.21 -13.64
N TRP A 263 5.49 10.12 -12.83
CA TRP A 263 4.68 11.24 -12.33
C TRP A 263 5.06 11.55 -10.88
N PRO A 264 6.01 12.47 -10.64
CA PRO A 264 6.53 12.74 -9.31
C PRO A 264 5.60 13.59 -8.46
N GLN A 265 5.85 13.59 -7.15
CA GLN A 265 5.27 14.58 -6.24
C GLN A 265 5.65 16.00 -6.68
N GLN A 266 4.66 16.88 -6.83
CA GLN A 266 4.92 18.31 -7.01
C GLN A 266 5.39 18.90 -5.69
N SER A 267 6.63 19.37 -5.63
CA SER A 267 7.04 20.29 -4.57
C SER A 267 6.44 21.67 -4.89
N LYS A 268 5.63 22.22 -3.97
CA LYS A 268 5.01 23.55 -4.12
C LYS A 268 5.99 24.70 -3.94
N ALA A 269 7.21 24.42 -3.50
CA ALA A 269 8.28 25.39 -3.32
C ALA A 269 9.40 25.09 -4.32
N SER A 270 10.08 26.15 -4.74
CA SER A 270 11.25 26.23 -5.63
C SER A 270 12.46 25.36 -5.26
N ASP A 271 12.29 24.35 -4.40
CA ASP A 271 13.39 23.57 -3.86
C ASP A 271 13.51 22.21 -4.56
N VAL A 272 14.53 22.16 -5.42
CA VAL A 272 15.56 21.15 -5.74
C VAL A 272 15.53 19.75 -5.06
N TRP A 273 14.74 19.51 -4.03
CA TRP A 273 14.62 18.20 -3.40
C TRP A 273 13.67 17.31 -4.22
N ILE A 274 14.25 16.70 -5.25
CA ILE A 274 13.82 15.41 -5.78
C ILE A 274 13.58 14.51 -4.55
N SER A 275 12.33 14.11 -4.28
CA SER A 275 12.03 13.28 -3.11
C SER A 275 12.91 12.03 -3.12
N GLU A 276 13.37 11.57 -1.96
CA GLU A 276 14.23 10.37 -1.87
C GLU A 276 13.59 9.19 -2.62
N ASP A 277 12.25 9.09 -2.61
CA ASP A 277 11.48 8.09 -3.34
C ASP A 277 11.75 8.07 -4.84
N ILE A 278 11.84 9.22 -5.53
CA ILE A 278 12.16 9.24 -6.96
C ILE A 278 13.65 8.97 -7.20
N LYS A 279 14.54 9.30 -6.26
CA LYS A 279 15.96 8.90 -6.36
C LYS A 279 16.07 7.38 -6.30
N TYR A 280 15.42 6.74 -5.33
CA TYR A 280 15.37 5.29 -5.19
C TYR A 280 14.75 4.63 -6.42
N LEU A 281 13.65 5.18 -6.94
CA LEU A 281 13.01 4.64 -8.15
C LEU A 281 13.95 4.73 -9.36
N ARG A 282 14.57 5.90 -9.60
CA ARG A 282 15.53 6.08 -10.69
C ARG A 282 16.71 5.13 -10.57
N PHE A 283 17.25 4.96 -9.36
CA PHE A 283 18.35 4.05 -9.11
C PHE A 283 18.03 2.61 -9.51
N ILE A 284 16.81 2.14 -9.20
CA ILE A 284 16.31 0.83 -9.62
C ILE A 284 16.17 0.77 -11.15
N LEU A 285 15.57 1.78 -11.77
CA LEU A 285 15.33 1.83 -13.21
C LEU A 285 16.64 1.88 -14.02
N ASP A 286 17.61 2.67 -13.58
CA ASP A 286 18.93 2.82 -14.22
C ASP A 286 19.70 1.51 -14.16
N ARG A 287 19.66 0.80 -13.03
CA ARG A 287 20.28 -0.53 -12.86
C ARG A 287 19.73 -1.55 -13.87
N HIS A 288 18.46 -1.42 -14.25
CA HIS A 288 17.77 -2.26 -15.23
C HIS A 288 17.75 -1.67 -16.64
N ARG A 289 18.52 -0.60 -16.89
CA ARG A 289 18.61 0.10 -18.19
C ARG A 289 17.24 0.51 -18.73
N ALA A 290 16.29 0.85 -17.86
CA ALA A 290 15.00 1.37 -18.27
C ALA A 290 15.13 2.83 -18.73
N HIS A 291 14.39 3.20 -19.78
CA HIS A 291 14.38 4.55 -20.33
C HIS A 291 13.24 5.35 -19.72
N VAL A 292 13.57 6.43 -19.02
CA VAL A 292 12.58 7.33 -18.39
C VAL A 292 12.27 8.50 -19.32
N TYR A 293 10.99 8.72 -19.60
CA TYR A 293 10.47 9.80 -20.45
C TYR A 293 9.63 10.79 -19.64
N ASP A 294 9.53 12.02 -20.13
CA ASP A 294 8.59 13.00 -19.60
C ASP A 294 7.15 12.59 -19.97
N PRO A 295 6.16 12.73 -19.07
CA PRO A 295 4.75 12.49 -19.38
C PRO A 295 4.24 13.20 -20.65
N LYS A 296 4.85 14.33 -21.04
CA LYS A 296 4.51 15.08 -22.25
C LYS A 296 5.05 14.42 -23.52
N ASP A 297 6.11 13.62 -23.42
CA ASP A 297 6.77 13.00 -24.57
C ASP A 297 5.85 12.02 -25.30
N ARG A 298 5.87 12.04 -26.64
CA ARG A 298 5.01 11.19 -27.52
C ARG A 298 5.44 9.73 -27.59
N VAL A 299 6.03 9.21 -26.52
CA VAL A 299 6.45 7.82 -26.39
C VAL A 299 5.31 6.97 -25.84
N ALA A 300 5.26 5.70 -26.24
CA ALA A 300 4.38 4.70 -25.65
C ALA A 300 5.14 4.00 -24.50
N PRO A 301 4.90 4.36 -23.24
CA PRO A 301 5.54 3.68 -22.11
C PRO A 301 5.03 2.24 -21.98
N ARG A 302 5.85 1.39 -21.37
CA ARG A 302 5.46 0.07 -20.82
C ARG A 302 5.07 0.17 -19.35
N ILE A 303 5.54 1.18 -18.64
CA ILE A 303 5.22 1.42 -17.24
C ILE A 303 4.97 2.90 -16.99
N VAL A 304 3.89 3.21 -16.28
CA VAL A 304 3.61 4.55 -15.73
C VAL A 304 3.70 4.46 -14.22
N PHE A 305 4.74 5.09 -13.66
CA PHE A 305 4.93 5.22 -12.22
C PHE A 305 4.27 6.51 -11.72
N VAL A 306 3.40 6.40 -10.72
CA VAL A 306 2.71 7.54 -10.11
C VAL A 306 3.04 7.62 -8.63
N HIS A 307 3.56 8.75 -8.16
CA HIS A 307 3.86 8.90 -6.75
C HIS A 307 2.57 8.81 -5.92
N VAL A 308 2.58 8.08 -4.80
CA VAL A 308 1.37 7.86 -3.97
C VAL A 308 0.72 9.17 -3.53
N GLY A 309 1.52 10.20 -3.23
CA GLY A 309 1.05 11.55 -2.89
C GLY A 309 0.33 12.32 -4.00
N ARG A 310 0.36 11.83 -5.25
CA ARG A 310 -0.26 12.46 -6.42
C ARG A 310 -1.48 11.72 -6.95
N MET A 311 -1.86 10.60 -6.32
CA MET A 311 -2.99 9.80 -6.79
C MET A 311 -4.29 10.61 -6.89
N LYS A 312 -4.57 11.49 -5.92
CA LYS A 312 -5.74 12.39 -5.94
C LYS A 312 -5.78 13.35 -7.14
N ASP A 313 -4.60 13.69 -7.67
CA ASP A 313 -4.40 14.64 -8.76
C ASP A 313 -4.02 13.91 -10.06
N ILE A 314 -4.24 12.59 -10.16
CA ILE A 314 -3.85 11.81 -11.35
C ILE A 314 -4.53 12.30 -12.62
N HIS A 315 -5.73 12.86 -12.50
CA HIS A 315 -6.45 13.52 -13.59
C HIS A 315 -5.70 14.73 -14.16
N THR A 316 -4.72 15.29 -13.45
CA THR A 316 -3.88 16.39 -13.97
C THR A 316 -2.65 15.90 -14.73
N MET A 317 -2.43 14.58 -14.79
CA MET A 317 -1.29 14.02 -15.51
C MET A 317 -1.50 14.18 -17.03
N PRO A 318 -0.55 14.80 -17.76
CA PRO A 318 -0.65 14.95 -19.20
C PRO A 318 -0.90 13.62 -19.87
N ARG A 319 -1.91 13.59 -20.75
CA ARG A 319 -2.21 12.44 -21.63
C ARG A 319 -2.56 11.15 -20.89
N ILE A 320 -3.01 11.23 -19.64
CA ILE A 320 -3.42 10.05 -18.86
C ILE A 320 -4.53 9.25 -19.55
N ALA A 321 -5.49 9.89 -20.23
CA ALA A 321 -6.51 9.18 -21.02
C ALA A 321 -5.88 8.33 -22.14
N ARG A 322 -4.83 8.84 -22.79
CA ARG A 322 -4.10 8.10 -23.83
C ARG A 322 -3.33 6.91 -23.25
N PHE A 323 -2.73 7.05 -22.08
CA PHE A 323 -2.11 5.91 -21.40
C PHE A 323 -3.15 4.86 -21.02
N ARG A 324 -4.31 5.27 -20.52
CA ARG A 324 -5.40 4.35 -20.13
C ARG A 324 -5.99 3.58 -21.31
N THR A 325 -5.98 4.15 -22.51
CA THR A 325 -6.40 3.51 -23.77
C THR A 325 -5.31 2.70 -24.47
N ALA A 326 -4.06 2.80 -24.03
CA ALA A 326 -2.96 2.01 -24.57
C ALA A 326 -3.20 0.50 -24.32
N PRO A 327 -2.47 -0.40 -25.02
CA PRO A 327 -2.60 -1.83 -24.80
C PRO A 327 -2.41 -2.23 -23.33
N LEU A 328 -2.97 -3.38 -22.96
CA LEU A 328 -3.01 -3.86 -21.58
C LEU A 328 -1.64 -4.22 -21.00
N ASP A 329 -0.64 -4.35 -21.86
CA ASP A 329 0.74 -4.60 -21.47
C ASP A 329 1.46 -3.36 -20.88
N LEU A 330 0.83 -2.19 -20.93
CA LEU A 330 1.19 -1.02 -20.12
C LEU A 330 0.69 -1.21 -18.69
N GLN A 331 1.62 -1.17 -17.73
CA GLN A 331 1.34 -1.24 -16.31
C GLN A 331 1.29 0.14 -15.66
N PHE A 332 0.32 0.35 -14.77
CA PHE A 332 0.24 1.50 -13.89
C PHE A 332 0.67 1.10 -12.49
N LEU A 333 1.75 1.70 -12.00
CA LEU A 333 2.34 1.39 -10.71
C LEU A 333 2.42 2.63 -9.84
N THR A 334 2.05 2.54 -8.57
CA THR A 334 2.36 3.59 -7.60
C THR A 334 3.82 3.51 -7.17
N TYR A 335 4.34 4.54 -6.50
CA TYR A 335 5.61 4.44 -5.77
C TYR A 335 5.71 5.49 -4.65
N GLY A 336 6.64 5.26 -3.72
CA GLY A 336 7.02 6.20 -2.67
C GLY A 336 6.11 6.21 -1.46
N THR A 337 6.29 7.21 -0.62
CA THR A 337 5.59 7.40 0.65
C THR A 337 4.93 8.78 0.68
N HIS A 338 3.82 8.93 1.41
CA HIS A 338 3.23 10.25 1.60
C HIS A 338 2.42 10.32 2.90
N PRO A 339 2.56 11.38 3.72
CA PRO A 339 1.92 11.47 5.03
C PRO A 339 0.39 11.49 4.99
N THR A 340 -0.22 11.84 3.85
CA THR A 340 -1.69 11.83 3.67
C THR A 340 -2.21 10.51 3.11
N VAL A 341 -1.34 9.53 2.86
CA VAL A 341 -1.69 8.22 2.30
C VAL A 341 -1.43 7.17 3.39
N PRO A 342 -2.36 6.24 3.65
CA PRO A 342 -2.13 5.15 4.60
C PRO A 342 -0.86 4.36 4.27
N THR A 343 -0.07 3.99 5.27
CA THR A 343 1.21 3.28 5.09
C THR A 343 1.08 1.97 4.29
N ARG A 344 -0.08 1.30 4.37
CA ARG A 344 -0.36 0.09 3.57
C ARG A 344 -0.38 0.35 2.05
N GLU A 345 -0.59 1.59 1.62
CA GLU A 345 -0.59 2.01 0.22
C GLU A 345 0.76 2.62 -0.20
N TRP A 346 1.78 2.62 0.67
CA TRP A 346 3.12 3.08 0.35
C TRP A 346 3.91 2.04 -0.44
N GLY A 347 4.85 2.49 -1.26
CA GLY A 347 5.67 1.63 -2.11
C GLY A 347 5.04 1.36 -3.48
N ILE A 348 5.51 0.30 -4.13
CA ILE A 348 5.11 -0.04 -5.50
C ILE A 348 3.92 -0.99 -5.52
N HIS A 349 2.77 -0.48 -5.96
CA HIS A 349 1.52 -1.24 -6.10
C HIS A 349 0.91 -1.05 -7.49
N GLY A 350 0.29 -2.11 -8.03
CA GLY A 350 -0.47 -2.00 -9.28
C GLY A 350 -1.83 -1.33 -9.08
N PHE A 351 -2.25 -0.50 -10.03
CA PHE A 351 -3.58 0.12 -10.07
C PHE A 351 -4.08 0.24 -11.53
N ASN A 352 -5.31 0.73 -11.76
CA ASN A 352 -5.91 0.86 -13.11
C ASN A 352 -5.72 -0.44 -13.96
N LYS A 353 -6.14 -1.60 -13.44
CA LYS A 353 -5.79 -2.91 -14.01
C LYS A 353 -6.44 -3.16 -15.37
N SER A 354 -7.77 -3.07 -15.45
CA SER A 354 -8.52 -3.41 -16.66
C SER A 354 -9.84 -2.65 -16.75
N GLY A 355 -10.55 -2.81 -17.87
CA GLY A 355 -11.91 -2.33 -18.03
C GLY A 355 -12.09 -0.82 -17.87
N GLY A 356 -13.26 -0.38 -17.41
CA GLY A 356 -13.52 1.04 -17.21
C GLY A 356 -14.88 1.40 -16.60
N ILE A 357 -14.98 2.67 -16.23
CA ILE A 357 -16.20 3.32 -15.80
C ILE A 357 -16.72 4.21 -16.94
N LEU A 358 -18.01 4.06 -17.24
CA LEU A 358 -18.69 4.82 -18.27
C LEU A 358 -19.78 5.71 -17.66
N THR A 359 -19.91 6.93 -18.17
CA THR A 359 -21.03 7.82 -17.88
C THR A 359 -21.50 8.54 -19.14
N PHE A 360 -22.57 9.33 -19.05
CA PHE A 360 -23.28 9.89 -20.20
C PHE A 360 -23.46 11.39 -20.08
N THR A 361 -23.47 12.13 -21.19
CA THR A 361 -23.95 13.51 -21.23
C THR A 361 -25.48 13.53 -21.37
N ALA A 362 -26.13 14.61 -20.95
CA ALA A 362 -27.57 14.78 -21.14
C ALA A 362 -27.92 14.78 -22.65
N HIS A 363 -27.08 15.36 -23.50
CA HIS A 363 -27.23 15.32 -24.96
C HIS A 363 -27.13 13.92 -25.55
N ALA A 364 -26.30 13.02 -24.98
CA ALA A 364 -26.26 11.63 -25.43
C ALA A 364 -27.60 10.93 -25.18
N LEU A 365 -28.19 11.15 -23.99
CA LEU A 365 -29.51 10.60 -23.64
C LEU A 365 -30.64 11.14 -24.53
N LEU A 366 -30.57 12.42 -24.89
CA LEU A 366 -31.57 13.08 -25.74
C LEU A 366 -31.48 12.67 -27.22
N ASN A 367 -30.26 12.58 -27.75
CA ASN A 367 -30.06 12.43 -29.20
C ASN A 367 -29.94 10.98 -29.66
N ASP A 368 -29.55 10.05 -28.79
CA ASP A 368 -29.36 8.63 -29.14
C ASP A 368 -29.72 7.69 -27.97
N LEU A 369 -30.97 7.80 -27.48
CA LEU A 369 -31.45 6.98 -26.36
C LEU A 369 -31.39 5.48 -26.66
N ASP A 370 -31.70 5.08 -27.90
CA ASP A 370 -31.64 3.67 -28.32
C ASP A 370 -30.20 3.14 -28.30
N GLY A 371 -29.23 3.93 -28.76
CA GLY A 371 -27.82 3.59 -28.71
C GLY A 371 -27.31 3.49 -27.27
N VAL A 372 -27.67 4.46 -26.42
CA VAL A 372 -27.33 4.46 -25.00
C VAL A 372 -27.89 3.22 -24.30
N ASP A 373 -29.16 2.88 -24.52
CA ASP A 373 -29.79 1.73 -23.87
C ASP A 373 -29.11 0.40 -24.24
N ARG A 374 -28.78 0.22 -25.52
CA ARG A 374 -28.00 -0.94 -25.97
C ARG A 374 -26.60 -0.97 -25.37
N LEU A 375 -25.98 0.19 -25.19
CA LEU A 375 -24.65 0.28 -24.58
C LEU A 375 -24.70 -0.07 -23.09
N ILE A 376 -25.73 0.39 -22.36
CA ILE A 376 -25.97 0.01 -20.96
C ILE A 376 -26.09 -1.52 -20.85
N GLU A 377 -26.89 -2.16 -21.69
CA GLU A 377 -27.05 -3.64 -21.67
C GLU A 377 -25.73 -4.38 -21.94
N ARG A 378 -24.93 -3.86 -22.88
CA ARG A 378 -23.60 -4.43 -23.18
C ARG A 378 -22.64 -4.28 -22.00
N VAL A 379 -22.65 -3.12 -21.35
CA VAL A 379 -21.79 -2.84 -20.19
C VAL A 379 -22.22 -3.66 -18.97
N SER A 380 -23.52 -3.76 -18.69
CA SER A 380 -24.04 -4.54 -17.56
C SER A 380 -23.73 -6.02 -17.67
N SER A 381 -23.51 -6.52 -18.89
CA SER A 381 -23.13 -7.91 -19.16
C SER A 381 -21.60 -8.12 -19.13
N HIS A 382 -20.82 -7.08 -18.88
CA HIS A 382 -19.36 -7.11 -18.99
C HIS A 382 -18.69 -7.08 -17.61
N GLU A 383 -17.83 -8.05 -17.32
CA GLU A 383 -17.23 -8.25 -15.99
C GLU A 383 -16.38 -7.07 -15.49
N HIS A 384 -15.60 -6.44 -16.38
CA HIS A 384 -14.69 -5.35 -16.00
C HIS A 384 -15.22 -3.95 -16.30
N TRP A 385 -16.49 -3.80 -16.66
CA TRP A 385 -17.06 -2.48 -16.97
C TRP A 385 -18.28 -2.19 -16.12
N ALA A 386 -18.38 -0.96 -15.67
CA ALA A 386 -19.57 -0.46 -15.01
C ALA A 386 -19.98 0.87 -15.66
N CYS A 387 -21.27 1.18 -15.59
CA CYS A 387 -21.77 2.48 -16.01
C CYS A 387 -22.65 3.11 -14.95
N TYR A 388 -22.61 4.44 -14.91
CA TYR A 388 -23.45 5.23 -14.02
C TYR A 388 -23.89 6.52 -14.70
N VAL A 389 -25.01 7.07 -14.25
CA VAL A 389 -25.51 8.40 -14.62
C VAL A 389 -25.61 9.23 -13.34
N THR A 390 -25.25 10.50 -13.40
CA THR A 390 -25.47 11.40 -12.26
C THR A 390 -26.94 11.87 -12.24
N PRO A 391 -27.54 12.08 -11.05
CA PRO A 391 -28.91 12.60 -10.97
C PRO A 391 -29.11 13.90 -11.77
N VAL A 392 -28.14 14.80 -11.71
CA VAL A 392 -28.14 16.06 -12.46
C VAL A 392 -28.20 15.84 -13.98
N VAL A 393 -27.47 14.88 -14.54
CA VAL A 393 -27.49 14.60 -15.97
C VAL A 393 -28.83 14.02 -16.40
N LEU A 394 -29.39 13.08 -15.62
CA LEU A 394 -30.68 12.47 -15.91
C LEU A 394 -31.81 13.51 -15.83
N GLY A 395 -31.84 14.31 -14.77
CA GLY A 395 -32.77 15.40 -14.60
C GLY A 395 -32.67 16.45 -15.70
N ALA A 396 -31.45 16.82 -16.11
CA ALA A 396 -31.22 17.72 -17.23
C ALA A 396 -31.80 17.17 -18.54
N ALA A 397 -31.55 15.89 -18.86
CA ALA A 397 -32.06 15.26 -20.07
C ALA A 397 -33.59 15.26 -20.12
N VAL A 398 -34.26 14.84 -19.04
CA VAL A 398 -35.73 14.84 -18.94
C VAL A 398 -36.27 16.27 -19.06
N ARG A 399 -35.67 17.23 -18.35
CA ARG A 399 -36.11 18.62 -18.37
C ARG A 399 -35.94 19.25 -19.75
N TRP A 400 -34.81 19.05 -20.41
CA TRP A 400 -34.56 19.58 -21.74
C TRP A 400 -35.48 18.96 -22.79
N ALA A 401 -35.81 17.66 -22.69
CA ALA A 401 -36.82 17.04 -23.56
C ALA A 401 -38.20 17.71 -23.40
N LYS A 402 -38.62 18.04 -22.17
CA LYS A 402 -39.85 18.79 -21.90
C LYS A 402 -39.79 20.21 -22.47
N GLU A 403 -38.66 20.91 -22.30
CA GLU A 403 -38.48 22.29 -22.80
C GLU A 403 -38.40 22.40 -24.33
N LEU A 404 -37.93 21.34 -25.01
CA LEU A 404 -37.90 21.23 -26.47
C LEU A 404 -39.24 20.77 -27.08
N GLU A 405 -40.31 20.72 -26.27
CA GLU A 405 -41.65 20.28 -26.67
C GLU A 405 -41.70 18.82 -27.17
N TYR A 406 -40.83 17.97 -26.64
CA TYR A 406 -40.84 16.51 -26.86
C TYR A 406 -41.28 15.73 -25.61
N PRO A 407 -42.53 15.90 -25.11
CA PRO A 407 -42.98 15.23 -23.88
C PRO A 407 -42.99 13.70 -24.00
N ALA A 408 -43.22 13.18 -25.21
CA ALA A 408 -43.11 11.75 -25.48
C ALA A 408 -41.68 11.23 -25.26
N LEU A 409 -40.66 11.99 -25.69
CA LEU A 409 -39.27 11.62 -25.45
C LEU A 409 -38.92 11.65 -23.97
N ALA A 410 -39.39 12.67 -23.23
CA ALA A 410 -39.20 12.75 -21.78
C ALA A 410 -39.77 11.51 -21.09
N ALA A 411 -41.00 11.10 -21.43
CA ALA A 411 -41.63 9.89 -20.89
C ALA A 411 -40.85 8.61 -21.24
N ILE A 412 -40.33 8.50 -22.48
CA ILE A 412 -39.51 7.34 -22.90
C ILE A 412 -38.18 7.30 -22.13
N ILE A 413 -37.53 8.45 -21.90
CA ILE A 413 -36.30 8.53 -21.10
C ILE A 413 -36.59 8.07 -19.67
N SER A 414 -37.65 8.59 -19.05
CA SER A 414 -38.05 8.23 -17.69
C SER A 414 -38.34 6.73 -17.55
N ASP A 415 -39.22 6.18 -18.40
CA ASP A 415 -39.58 4.75 -18.37
C ASP A 415 -38.35 3.86 -18.59
N ARG A 416 -37.59 4.14 -19.65
CA ARG A 416 -36.50 3.26 -20.05
C ARG A 416 -35.32 3.32 -19.08
N LEU A 417 -34.81 4.51 -18.77
CA LEU A 417 -33.66 4.63 -17.86
C LEU A 417 -34.05 4.32 -16.42
N GLY A 418 -35.23 4.73 -15.96
CA GLY A 418 -35.75 4.35 -14.65
C GLY A 418 -35.77 2.83 -14.49
N LYS A 419 -36.26 2.11 -15.50
CA LYS A 419 -36.24 0.64 -15.50
C LYS A 419 -34.82 0.08 -15.47
N ARG A 420 -33.87 0.62 -16.25
CA ARG A 420 -32.46 0.18 -16.21
C ARG A 420 -31.81 0.39 -14.85
N ILE A 421 -32.16 1.47 -14.17
CA ILE A 421 -31.68 1.77 -12.81
C ILE A 421 -32.25 0.75 -11.83
N ALA A 422 -33.57 0.50 -11.87
CA ALA A 422 -34.22 -0.47 -11.00
C ALA A 422 -33.76 -1.92 -11.23
N GLU A 423 -33.39 -2.27 -12.48
CA GLU A 423 -32.76 -3.55 -12.83
C GLU A 423 -31.29 -3.66 -12.37
N GLY A 424 -30.68 -2.58 -11.87
CA GLY A 424 -29.27 -2.54 -11.49
C GLY A 424 -28.30 -2.55 -12.67
N LYS A 425 -28.76 -2.27 -13.90
CA LYS A 425 -27.91 -2.26 -15.11
C LYS A 425 -27.09 -0.99 -15.27
N ILE A 426 -27.57 0.11 -14.70
CA ILE A 426 -26.88 1.39 -14.58
C ILE A 426 -27.12 1.95 -13.19
N ALA A 427 -26.07 2.46 -12.54
CA ALA A 427 -26.23 3.15 -11.26
C ALA A 427 -26.66 4.60 -11.50
N CYS A 428 -27.67 5.09 -10.78
CA CYS A 428 -27.95 6.53 -10.71
C CYS A 428 -27.30 7.08 -9.44
N MET A 429 -26.11 7.67 -9.53
CA MET A 429 -25.35 8.04 -8.33
C MET A 429 -24.41 9.22 -8.49
N LEU A 430 -24.01 9.79 -7.35
CA LEU A 430 -22.89 10.71 -7.23
C LEU A 430 -21.68 9.99 -6.65
N ALA A 431 -20.48 10.45 -6.98
CA ALA A 431 -19.26 9.95 -6.38
C ALA A 431 -19.26 10.16 -4.86
N PRO A 432 -18.88 9.13 -4.07
CA PRO A 432 -18.82 9.27 -2.62
C PRO A 432 -17.82 10.35 -2.20
N PRO A 433 -18.04 11.03 -1.05
CA PRO A 433 -17.12 12.04 -0.56
C PRO A 433 -15.68 11.51 -0.38
N THR A 434 -14.71 12.16 -0.99
CA THR A 434 -13.29 11.85 -0.80
C THR A 434 -12.83 12.37 0.57
N ASN A 435 -12.25 11.50 1.41
CA ASN A 435 -11.71 11.78 2.78
C ASN A 435 -12.66 11.58 3.98
N SER A 436 -13.51 10.57 3.95
CA SER A 436 -14.37 10.15 5.07
C SER A 436 -13.64 9.94 6.41
N HIS A 437 -12.35 9.60 6.38
CA HIS A 437 -11.56 9.35 7.58
C HIS A 437 -11.21 10.60 8.40
N LEU A 438 -11.35 11.80 7.82
CA LEU A 438 -11.20 13.04 8.58
C LEU A 438 -12.56 13.35 9.21
N SER A 439 -12.61 13.43 10.54
CA SER A 439 -13.83 13.65 11.34
C SER A 439 -14.70 14.83 10.89
N ARG A 440 -14.13 15.78 10.14
CA ARG A 440 -14.86 16.93 9.56
C ARG A 440 -15.80 16.56 8.42
N HIS A 441 -15.63 15.41 7.77
CA HIS A 441 -16.41 14.97 6.60
C HIS A 441 -17.31 13.75 6.88
N ALA A 442 -17.45 13.33 8.13
CA ALA A 442 -18.32 12.22 8.50
C ALA A 442 -19.78 12.49 8.09
N LYS A 443 -20.27 13.71 8.33
CA LYS A 443 -21.63 14.14 7.94
C LYS A 443 -21.88 14.03 6.44
N ASP A 444 -20.92 14.41 5.61
CA ASP A 444 -21.05 14.33 4.16
C ASP A 444 -21.22 12.87 3.71
N CYS A 445 -20.54 11.94 4.39
CA CYS A 445 -20.64 10.51 4.11
C CYS A 445 -21.98 9.95 4.58
N ASP A 446 -22.44 10.32 5.77
CA ASP A 446 -23.74 9.91 6.30
C ASP A 446 -24.87 10.38 5.38
N THR A 447 -24.84 11.66 4.96
CA THR A 447 -25.81 12.21 4.00
C THR A 447 -25.75 11.49 2.64
N TRP A 448 -24.55 11.13 2.16
CA TRP A 448 -24.42 10.38 0.91
C TRP A 448 -25.00 8.96 1.03
N VAL A 449 -24.75 8.27 2.15
CA VAL A 449 -25.31 6.93 2.41
C VAL A 449 -26.83 6.99 2.58
N GLU A 450 -27.34 7.97 3.33
CA GLU A 450 -28.77 8.20 3.52
C GLU A 450 -29.47 8.48 2.18
N TYR A 451 -28.88 9.33 1.34
CA TYR A 451 -29.41 9.61 0.00
C TYR A 451 -29.56 8.33 -0.82
N HIS A 452 -28.50 7.53 -0.94
CA HIS A 452 -28.57 6.29 -1.73
C HIS A 452 -29.44 5.20 -1.09
N HIS A 453 -29.56 5.21 0.25
CA HIS A 453 -30.51 4.34 0.93
C HIS A 453 -31.96 4.70 0.59
N MET A 454 -32.32 6.00 0.65
CA MET A 454 -33.64 6.48 0.24
C MET A 454 -33.92 6.18 -1.23
N GLN A 455 -32.96 6.46 -2.10
CA GLN A 455 -33.08 6.23 -3.54
C GLN A 455 -33.34 4.75 -3.88
N SER A 456 -32.81 3.80 -3.09
CA SER A 456 -33.06 2.37 -3.29
C SER A 456 -34.50 1.93 -3.02
N GLN A 457 -35.30 2.78 -2.37
CA GLN A 457 -36.71 2.52 -2.06
C GLN A 457 -37.67 3.15 -3.06
N LEU A 458 -37.17 4.00 -3.95
CA LEU A 458 -37.98 4.70 -4.95
C LEU A 458 -38.30 3.77 -6.12
N ASP A 459 -39.49 3.92 -6.69
CA ASP A 459 -39.83 3.27 -7.94
C ASP A 459 -39.10 3.91 -9.14
N PRO A 460 -39.07 3.25 -10.32
CA PRO A 460 -38.40 3.78 -11.51
C PRO A 460 -38.77 5.22 -11.89
N GLN A 461 -40.03 5.61 -11.71
CA GLN A 461 -40.51 6.94 -12.06
C GLN A 461 -40.11 7.95 -10.98
N GLU A 462 -40.28 7.59 -9.70
CA GLU A 462 -39.87 8.39 -8.55
C GLU A 462 -38.37 8.71 -8.56
N ILE A 463 -37.52 7.77 -8.99
CA ILE A 463 -36.07 8.02 -9.16
C ILE A 463 -35.83 9.15 -10.18
N VAL A 464 -36.56 9.14 -11.28
CA VAL A 464 -36.38 10.12 -12.36
C VAL A 464 -36.93 11.48 -11.95
N ASP A 465 -38.06 11.49 -11.24
CA ASP A 465 -38.66 12.72 -10.70
C ASP A 465 -37.72 13.36 -9.66
N ASP A 466 -37.14 12.57 -8.74
CA ASP A 466 -36.10 13.04 -7.80
C ASP A 466 -34.89 13.64 -8.53
N CYS A 467 -34.43 13.00 -9.61
CA CYS A 467 -33.34 13.53 -10.42
C CYS A 467 -33.69 14.87 -11.10
N GLU A 468 -34.92 15.03 -11.58
CA GLU A 468 -35.39 16.29 -12.15
C GLU A 468 -35.46 17.38 -11.09
N ASP A 469 -35.94 17.08 -9.89
CA ASP A 469 -35.99 18.02 -8.77
C ASP A 469 -34.58 18.46 -8.35
N ILE A 470 -33.63 17.53 -8.23
CA ILE A 470 -32.21 17.85 -7.96
C ILE A 470 -31.63 18.79 -9.02
N TYR A 471 -31.90 18.53 -10.30
CA TYR A 471 -31.46 19.42 -11.38
C TYR A 471 -32.13 20.80 -11.27
N GLN A 472 -33.45 20.85 -11.03
CA GLN A 472 -34.17 22.12 -10.92
C GLN A 472 -33.62 22.95 -9.76
N ASP A 473 -33.41 22.35 -8.60
CA ASP A 473 -32.88 23.05 -7.43
C ASP A 473 -31.45 23.57 -7.64
N ALA A 474 -30.59 22.78 -8.30
CA ALA A 474 -29.21 23.18 -8.59
C ALA A 474 -29.10 24.32 -9.62
N TYR A 475 -30.03 24.40 -10.59
CA TYR A 475 -29.91 25.32 -11.74
C TYR A 475 -31.09 26.28 -11.92
N ARG A 476 -32.00 26.40 -10.95
CA ARG A 476 -33.17 27.30 -10.98
C ARG A 476 -32.78 28.73 -11.35
N ASP A 477 -31.74 29.26 -10.71
CA ASP A 477 -31.28 30.64 -10.84
C ASP A 477 -30.18 30.84 -11.89
N VAL A 478 -29.81 29.78 -12.62
CA VAL A 478 -28.79 29.81 -13.66
C VAL A 478 -29.43 30.10 -15.03
N ALA A 479 -28.85 31.04 -15.78
CA ALA A 479 -29.32 31.38 -17.12
C ALA A 479 -29.22 30.19 -18.08
N LYS A 480 -30.25 29.96 -18.91
CA LYS A 480 -30.36 28.77 -19.78
C LYS A 480 -29.12 28.47 -20.62
N ARG A 481 -28.48 29.51 -21.17
CA ARG A 481 -27.27 29.40 -22.01
C ARG A 481 -26.05 28.84 -21.28
N ASP A 482 -26.00 28.99 -19.95
CA ASP A 482 -24.86 28.62 -19.12
C ASP A 482 -25.04 27.22 -18.48
N ARG A 483 -26.27 26.68 -18.51
CA ARG A 483 -26.63 25.41 -17.85
C ARG A 483 -25.88 24.21 -18.42
N ASP A 484 -25.78 24.10 -19.75
CA ASP A 484 -25.11 22.97 -20.43
C ASP A 484 -23.66 22.82 -19.99
N GLY A 485 -22.89 23.91 -20.05
CA GLY A 485 -21.49 23.93 -19.63
C GLY A 485 -21.30 23.61 -18.14
N LEU A 486 -22.23 24.04 -17.27
CA LEU A 486 -22.18 23.75 -15.84
C LEU A 486 -22.54 22.29 -15.52
N VAL A 487 -23.59 21.73 -16.13
CA VAL A 487 -23.93 20.30 -16.01
C VAL A 487 -22.76 19.43 -16.43
N LEU A 488 -22.09 19.78 -17.54
CA LEU A 488 -20.91 19.07 -18.01
C LEU A 488 -19.73 19.17 -17.06
N SER A 489 -19.45 20.37 -16.55
CA SER A 489 -18.40 20.61 -15.55
C SER A 489 -18.65 19.81 -14.27
N ASP A 490 -19.90 19.71 -13.84
CA ASP A 490 -20.31 18.95 -12.67
C ASP A 490 -20.15 17.44 -12.90
N LEU A 491 -20.50 16.93 -14.08
CA LEU A 491 -20.24 15.55 -14.49
C LEU A 491 -18.74 15.22 -14.48
N GLN A 492 -17.90 16.08 -15.06
CA GLN A 492 -16.45 15.86 -15.06
C GLN A 492 -15.88 15.86 -13.64
N ARG A 493 -16.29 16.81 -12.81
CA ARG A 493 -15.86 16.89 -11.41
C ARG A 493 -16.28 15.66 -10.62
N ASP A 494 -17.49 15.17 -10.86
CA ASP A 494 -17.98 13.92 -10.28
C ASP A 494 -17.14 12.72 -10.72
N LEU A 495 -16.88 12.57 -12.02
CA LEU A 495 -16.06 11.47 -12.53
C LEU A 495 -14.62 11.52 -11.98
N VAL A 496 -14.04 12.71 -11.76
CA VAL A 496 -12.73 12.84 -11.07
C VAL A 496 -12.82 12.26 -9.66
N LYS A 497 -13.86 12.63 -8.89
CA LYS A 497 -14.08 12.08 -7.54
C LYS A 497 -14.30 10.58 -7.58
N MET A 498 -15.06 10.08 -8.56
CA MET A 498 -15.31 8.65 -8.75
C MET A 498 -14.00 7.90 -9.03
N SER A 499 -13.15 8.43 -9.91
CA SER A 499 -11.84 7.84 -10.25
C SER A 499 -10.86 7.77 -9.08
N ASN A 500 -11.09 8.58 -8.03
CA ASN A 500 -10.26 8.62 -6.83
C ASN A 500 -10.73 7.67 -5.72
N GLN A 501 -11.90 7.02 -5.88
CA GLN A 501 -12.38 6.05 -4.90
C GLN A 501 -11.49 4.81 -4.91
N PRO A 502 -11.06 4.27 -3.76
CA PRO A 502 -10.14 3.14 -3.71
C PRO A 502 -10.58 1.95 -4.56
N ALA A 503 -11.84 1.50 -4.43
CA ALA A 503 -12.38 0.40 -5.21
C ALA A 503 -12.29 0.66 -6.73
N ILE A 504 -12.60 1.90 -7.15
CA ILE A 504 -12.58 2.26 -8.56
C ILE A 504 -11.14 2.39 -9.09
N LYS A 505 -10.28 3.08 -8.34
CA LYS A 505 -8.90 3.43 -8.70
C LYS A 505 -8.00 2.22 -8.91
N TYR A 506 -8.17 1.18 -8.10
CA TYR A 506 -7.32 -0.01 -8.17
C TYR A 506 -7.81 -1.03 -9.20
N GLU A 507 -9.10 -1.02 -9.55
CA GLU A 507 -9.69 -1.97 -10.48
C GLU A 507 -9.79 -1.41 -11.90
N PHE A 508 -10.45 -0.26 -12.06
CA PHE A 508 -10.84 0.26 -13.37
C PHE A 508 -9.76 1.13 -14.00
N ARG A 509 -9.43 0.83 -15.26
CA ARG A 509 -8.39 1.53 -16.02
C ARG A 509 -8.92 2.76 -16.75
N ARG A 510 -10.06 2.62 -17.43
CA ARG A 510 -10.60 3.63 -18.36
C ARG A 510 -11.75 4.42 -17.73
N PHE A 511 -11.88 5.68 -18.12
CA PHE A 511 -12.94 6.58 -17.67
C PHE A 511 -13.51 7.26 -18.90
N VAL A 512 -14.76 6.99 -19.22
CA VAL A 512 -15.38 7.34 -20.50
C VAL A 512 -16.64 8.16 -20.28
N ILE A 513 -16.72 9.31 -20.94
CA ILE A 513 -17.94 10.10 -21.06
C ILE A 513 -18.52 9.87 -22.46
N VAL A 514 -19.71 9.28 -22.51
CA VAL A 514 -20.47 9.10 -23.74
C VAL A 514 -21.20 10.38 -24.07
N LYS A 515 -20.87 10.97 -25.22
CA LYS A 515 -21.40 12.24 -25.70
C LYS A 515 -22.21 12.07 -26.98
N SER A 516 -23.03 13.06 -27.30
CA SER A 516 -23.69 13.13 -28.61
C SER A 516 -22.67 13.40 -29.72
N THR A 517 -22.96 12.95 -30.94
CA THR A 517 -22.11 13.21 -32.12
C THR A 517 -22.01 14.71 -32.44
N GLY A 518 -23.00 15.50 -32.04
CA GLY A 518 -23.02 16.96 -32.21
C GLY A 518 -22.25 17.74 -31.13
N ASP A 519 -21.85 17.09 -30.03
CA ASP A 519 -21.22 17.79 -28.90
C ASP A 519 -19.82 18.30 -29.28
N VAL A 520 -19.59 19.59 -29.02
CA VAL A 520 -18.34 20.30 -29.37
C VAL A 520 -17.19 19.96 -28.41
N TYR A 521 -17.52 19.49 -27.21
CA TYR A 521 -16.57 19.17 -26.15
C TYR A 521 -15.80 17.86 -26.41
N GLY A 522 -14.60 17.76 -25.83
CA GLY A 522 -13.79 16.54 -25.85
C GLY A 522 -13.19 16.25 -27.22
N ARG A 523 -12.63 17.27 -27.88
CA ARG A 523 -12.06 17.10 -29.22
C ARG A 523 -10.80 16.24 -29.15
N PRO A 524 -10.61 15.28 -30.08
CA PRO A 524 -9.41 14.46 -30.12
C PRO A 524 -8.14 15.33 -30.19
N GLY A 525 -7.30 15.26 -29.15
CA GLY A 525 -6.04 16.02 -29.08
C GLY A 525 -5.95 17.03 -27.94
N GLU A 526 -7.05 17.32 -27.25
CA GLU A 526 -7.00 18.03 -25.97
C GLU A 526 -6.38 17.10 -24.90
N GLU A 527 -5.63 17.67 -23.95
CA GLU A 527 -4.95 16.96 -22.87
C GLU A 527 -5.95 16.45 -21.81
N ASP A 528 -7.01 15.81 -22.26
CA ASP A 528 -8.08 15.32 -21.41
C ASP A 528 -7.62 14.10 -20.61
N TRP A 529 -8.18 14.02 -19.40
CA TRP A 529 -7.87 12.98 -18.44
C TRP A 529 -8.81 11.77 -18.53
N CYS A 530 -9.95 11.97 -19.19
CA CYS A 530 -10.96 10.97 -19.51
C CYS A 530 -11.15 10.88 -21.03
N GLU A 531 -11.84 9.85 -21.49
CA GLU A 531 -12.16 9.64 -22.89
C GLU A 531 -13.54 10.20 -23.22
N TRP A 532 -13.64 10.85 -24.37
CA TRP A 532 -14.92 11.27 -24.94
C TRP A 532 -15.25 10.40 -26.14
N LYS A 533 -16.40 9.72 -26.10
CA LYS A 533 -16.82 8.78 -27.14
C LYS A 533 -18.28 9.00 -27.49
N SER A 534 -18.64 8.82 -28.75
CA SER A 534 -20.04 8.56 -29.09
C SER A 534 -20.38 7.10 -28.80
N VAL A 535 -21.66 6.75 -28.79
CA VAL A 535 -22.09 5.34 -28.66
C VAL A 535 -21.45 4.46 -29.74
N SER A 536 -21.40 4.95 -30.99
CA SER A 536 -20.84 4.19 -32.12
C SER A 536 -19.30 4.07 -32.07
N ASP A 537 -18.61 5.03 -31.46
CA ASP A 537 -17.14 5.00 -31.35
C ASP A 537 -16.63 4.20 -30.14
N PHE A 538 -17.51 3.83 -29.22
CA PHE A 538 -17.12 3.11 -28.01
C PHE A 538 -16.74 1.65 -28.30
N LYS A 539 -15.58 1.25 -27.77
CA LYS A 539 -15.06 -0.12 -27.81
C LYS A 539 -14.45 -0.47 -26.44
N PHE A 540 -14.65 -1.70 -25.97
CA PHE A 540 -14.15 -2.17 -24.67
C PHE A 540 -12.62 -2.28 -24.62
N GLY A 541 -11.97 -2.73 -25.69
CA GLY A 541 -10.50 -2.69 -25.83
C GLY A 541 -9.75 -3.60 -24.84
N ASP A 542 -10.43 -4.58 -24.25
CA ASP A 542 -9.93 -5.59 -23.30
C ASP A 542 -9.76 -6.98 -23.92
N GLU A 543 -9.95 -7.11 -25.25
CA GLU A 543 -9.89 -8.38 -25.99
C GLU A 543 -8.54 -9.13 -25.88
N VAL A 544 -7.49 -8.48 -25.36
CA VAL A 544 -6.16 -9.07 -25.13
C VAL A 544 -6.07 -9.89 -23.84
N LEU A 545 -7.08 -9.84 -22.95
CA LEU A 545 -7.06 -10.58 -21.67
C LEU A 545 -7.45 -12.06 -21.77
N ARG A 546 -7.79 -12.57 -22.96
CA ARG A 546 -7.91 -14.03 -23.08
C ARG A 546 -6.51 -14.61 -22.91
N PRO A 547 -6.24 -15.36 -21.83
CA PRO A 547 -5.01 -16.11 -21.75
C PRO A 547 -4.96 -16.95 -23.03
N GLU A 548 -3.83 -16.95 -23.73
CA GLU A 548 -3.58 -18.00 -24.72
C GLU A 548 -3.84 -19.30 -23.97
N ALA A 549 -4.97 -19.94 -24.30
CA ALA A 549 -5.31 -21.22 -23.74
C ALA A 549 -4.11 -22.12 -24.02
N GLU A 550 -3.56 -22.67 -22.93
CA GLU A 550 -2.51 -23.69 -22.95
C GLU A 550 -2.77 -24.64 -24.12
N THR A 551 -1.96 -24.50 -25.17
CA THR A 551 -1.92 -25.38 -26.33
C THR A 551 -0.60 -26.11 -26.34
#